data_AF-A0A2V9Q9P9-F1
#
_entry.id   AF-A0A2V9Q9P9-F1
#
_cell.length_a   1.000
_cell.length_b   1.000
_cell.length_c   1.000
_cell.angle_alpha   90.00
_cell.angle_beta   90.00
_cell.angle_gamma   90.00
#
_symmetry.space_group_name_H-M   'P 1'
#
loop_
_entity.id
_entity.type
_entity.pdbx_description
1 polymer ?
#
loop_
_entity_poly.entity_id
_entity_poly.type
_entity_poly.pdbx_seq_one_letter_code
_entity_poly.pdbx_strand_id
1 'polypeptide(L)'
;PCRYVSGYLFHADPIKADAAEGASHAWVEALLPGLGWTEFDPTNNVLGGESHIRVAVGRDYAEVPPTRGVFKGGAESELSVSVTVALADAPANEDMAPAMTVRRAPPPSLAENFQAQQEQEQQQQ
;
A
#
# COMPACT_ATOMS: atom_id res chain seq x y z
N PRO A 1 18.54 12.32 -15.39
CA PRO A 1 18.30 11.11 -14.56
C PRO A 1 16.81 11.04 -14.18
N CYS A 2 16.25 9.84 -13.94
CA CYS A 2 14.88 9.69 -13.47
C CYS A 2 14.80 8.61 -12.36
N ARG A 3 13.76 8.69 -11.53
CA ARG A 3 13.44 7.69 -10.50
C ARG A 3 11.94 7.48 -10.39
N TYR A 4 11.57 6.25 -10.06
CA TYR A 4 10.21 5.85 -9.70
C TYR A 4 9.93 6.22 -8.25
N VAL A 5 8.73 6.71 -7.99
CA VAL A 5 8.32 7.14 -6.66
C VAL A 5 7.04 6.42 -6.27
N SER A 6 7.03 5.83 -5.07
CA SER A 6 5.84 5.22 -4.46
C SER A 6 5.43 6.01 -3.23
N GLY A 7 4.13 6.23 -3.06
CA GLY A 7 3.61 7.04 -1.97
C GLY A 7 2.09 7.10 -1.94
N TYR A 8 1.56 8.23 -1.46
CA TYR A 8 0.12 8.48 -1.34
C TYR A 8 -0.21 9.88 -1.86
N LEU A 9 -1.48 10.08 -2.24
CA LEU A 9 -1.99 11.40 -2.62
C LEU A 9 -2.92 11.96 -1.54
N PHE A 10 -2.78 13.24 -1.25
CA PHE A 10 -3.78 14.00 -0.51
C PHE A 10 -4.76 14.69 -1.45
N HIS A 11 -6.05 14.43 -1.26
CA HIS A 11 -7.13 15.08 -1.98
C HIS A 11 -7.95 15.94 -1.00
N ALA A 12 -8.03 17.24 -1.27
CA ALA A 12 -8.86 18.15 -0.46
C ALA A 12 -10.37 17.99 -0.74
N ASP A 13 -10.72 17.43 -1.90
CA ASP A 13 -12.10 17.12 -2.27
C ASP A 13 -12.53 15.80 -1.59
N PRO A 14 -13.53 15.82 -0.68
CA PRO A 14 -13.95 14.64 0.07
C PRO A 14 -14.35 13.46 -0.84
N ILE A 15 -14.97 13.74 -1.99
CA ILE A 15 -15.42 12.70 -2.93
C ILE A 15 -14.23 11.95 -3.52
N LYS A 16 -13.11 12.66 -3.76
CA LYS A 16 -11.88 12.05 -4.26
C LYS A 16 -11.04 11.45 -3.13
N ALA A 17 -11.13 12.01 -1.93
CA ALA A 17 -10.47 11.49 -0.75
C ALA A 17 -10.99 10.09 -0.40
N ASP A 18 -12.31 9.90 -0.35
CA ASP A 18 -12.92 8.59 -0.05
C ASP A 18 -12.55 7.52 -1.08
N ALA A 19 -12.45 7.90 -2.36
CA ALA A 19 -12.07 6.99 -3.44
C ALA A 19 -10.56 6.62 -3.43
N ALA A 20 -9.73 7.46 -2.81
CA ALA A 20 -8.28 7.29 -2.73
C ALA A 20 -7.80 6.90 -1.32
N GLU A 21 -8.70 6.76 -0.35
CA GLU A 21 -8.35 6.43 1.02
C GLU A 21 -7.64 5.07 1.07
N GLY A 22 -6.43 5.04 1.63
CA GLY A 22 -5.60 3.83 1.70
C GLY A 22 -4.92 3.41 0.39
N ALA A 23 -5.22 4.06 -0.75
CA ALA A 23 -4.68 3.66 -2.05
C ALA A 23 -3.26 4.21 -2.25
N SER A 24 -2.29 3.31 -2.43
CA SER A 24 -0.94 3.71 -2.86
C SER A 24 -0.97 4.32 -4.24
N HIS A 25 -0.16 5.35 -4.47
CA HIS A 25 0.03 6.01 -5.75
C HIS A 25 1.49 5.95 -6.20
N ALA A 26 1.68 6.14 -7.50
CA ALA A 26 3.00 6.15 -8.11
C ALA A 26 3.16 7.27 -9.14
N TRP A 27 4.33 7.87 -9.15
CA TRP A 27 4.72 8.92 -10.08
C TRP A 27 6.23 8.85 -10.36
N VAL A 28 6.74 9.80 -11.14
CA VAL A 28 8.16 9.84 -11.50
C VAL A 28 8.79 11.17 -11.14
N GLU A 29 10.07 11.13 -10.78
CA GLU A 29 10.89 12.31 -10.61
C GLU A 29 12.01 12.31 -11.65
N ALA A 30 12.24 13.47 -12.29
CA ALA A 30 13.36 13.66 -13.19
C ALA A 30 14.29 14.76 -12.67
N LEU A 31 15.60 14.51 -12.71
CA LEU A 31 16.60 15.52 -12.41
C LEU A 31 16.80 16.42 -13.63
N LEU A 32 16.34 17.66 -13.52
CA LEU A 32 16.42 18.68 -14.56
C LEU A 32 17.50 19.71 -14.22
N PRO A 33 18.33 20.13 -15.19
CA PRO A 33 19.31 21.20 -14.98
C PRO A 33 18.64 22.48 -14.48
N GLY A 34 19.15 23.04 -13.38
CA GLY A 34 18.64 24.28 -12.78
C GLY A 34 17.40 24.14 -11.90
N LEU A 35 16.59 23.09 -12.08
CA LEU A 35 15.36 22.85 -11.30
C LEU A 35 15.51 21.74 -10.25
N GLY A 36 16.53 20.90 -10.35
CA GLY A 36 16.71 19.77 -9.44
C GLY A 36 15.75 18.63 -9.76
N TRP A 37 15.35 17.88 -8.74
CA TRP A 37 14.37 16.80 -8.89
C TRP A 37 12.97 17.38 -9.03
N THR A 38 12.36 17.16 -10.19
CA THR A 38 11.01 17.63 -10.53
C THR A 38 10.07 16.44 -10.64
N GLU A 39 8.92 16.54 -9.99
CA GLU A 39 7.89 15.48 -9.92
C GLU A 39 6.89 15.60 -11.07
N PHE A 40 6.56 14.46 -11.69
CA PHE A 40 5.59 14.34 -12.77
C PHE A 40 4.62 13.20 -12.50
N ASP A 41 3.33 13.51 -12.49
CA ASP A 41 2.24 12.56 -12.32
C ASP A 41 1.46 12.41 -13.63
N PRO A 42 1.82 11.40 -14.46
CA PRO A 42 1.16 11.19 -15.75
C PRO A 42 -0.27 10.66 -15.62
N THR A 43 -0.61 10.04 -14.48
CA THR A 43 -1.96 9.52 -14.22
C THR A 43 -2.96 10.66 -14.09
N ASN A 44 -2.53 11.72 -13.39
CA ASN A 44 -3.37 12.90 -13.15
C ASN A 44 -3.07 14.06 -14.11
N ASN A 45 -2.08 13.93 -14.99
CA ASN A 45 -1.60 14.97 -15.90
C ASN A 45 -1.25 16.28 -15.18
N VAL A 46 -0.50 16.16 -14.09
CA VAL A 46 -0.05 17.29 -13.27
C VAL A 46 1.43 17.17 -12.94
N LEU A 47 2.04 18.29 -12.57
CA LEU A 47 3.29 18.26 -11.81
C LEU A 47 2.98 17.83 -10.38
N GLY A 48 3.90 17.08 -9.77
CA GLY A 48 3.80 16.74 -8.36
C GLY A 48 3.97 17.97 -7.45
N GLY A 49 3.72 17.79 -6.16
CA GLY A 49 3.81 18.87 -5.18
C GLY A 49 3.43 18.42 -3.77
N GLU A 50 2.86 19.33 -2.98
CA GLU A 50 2.55 19.06 -1.56
C GLU A 50 1.52 17.94 -1.35
N SER A 51 0.67 17.69 -2.35
CA SER A 51 -0.29 16.59 -2.33
C SER A 51 0.34 15.22 -2.60
N HIS A 52 1.62 15.13 -3.00
CA HIS A 52 2.33 13.90 -3.31
C HIS A 52 3.20 13.48 -2.13
N ILE A 53 2.66 12.67 -1.22
CA ILE A 53 3.37 12.21 -0.02
C ILE A 53 4.30 11.06 -0.39
N ARG A 54 5.59 11.38 -0.48
CA ARG A 54 6.65 10.42 -0.81
C ARG A 54 6.88 9.43 0.32
N VAL A 55 6.88 8.13 0.00
CA VAL A 55 7.22 7.06 0.94
C VAL A 55 8.52 6.36 0.55
N ALA A 56 8.72 6.08 -0.74
CA ALA A 56 9.92 5.40 -1.23
C ALA A 56 10.29 5.83 -2.66
N VAL A 57 11.58 5.77 -2.98
CA VAL A 57 12.12 6.04 -4.33
C VAL A 57 13.01 4.89 -4.80
N GLY A 58 12.87 4.51 -6.07
CA GLY A 58 13.60 3.39 -6.67
C GLY A 58 13.83 3.60 -8.16
N ARG A 59 14.52 2.66 -8.81
CA ARG A 59 14.71 2.65 -10.27
C ARG A 59 13.42 2.28 -10.99
N ASP A 60 12.63 1.40 -10.39
CA ASP A 60 11.35 0.90 -10.89
C ASP A 60 10.46 0.41 -9.74
N TYR A 61 9.27 -0.09 -10.09
CA TYR A 61 8.31 -0.63 -9.13
C TYR A 61 8.85 -1.79 -8.27
N ALA A 62 9.76 -2.61 -8.78
CA ALA A 62 10.23 -3.80 -8.08
C ALA A 62 11.13 -3.47 -6.88
N GLU A 63 11.74 -2.28 -6.88
CA GLU A 63 12.54 -1.79 -5.75
C GLU A 63 11.68 -1.17 -4.64
N VAL A 64 10.52 -0.60 -4.97
CA VAL A 64 9.67 0.12 -4.03
C VAL A 64 8.18 -0.25 -4.15
N PRO A 65 7.83 -1.55 -4.14
CA PRO A 65 6.42 -1.95 -4.13
C PRO A 65 5.77 -1.56 -2.79
N PRO A 66 4.48 -1.19 -2.79
CA PRO A 66 3.76 -0.82 -1.56
C PRO A 66 3.70 -1.97 -0.55
N THR A 67 3.74 -3.22 -1.02
CA THR A 67 3.83 -4.42 -0.18
C THR A 67 4.76 -5.45 -0.83
N ARG A 68 5.69 -6.02 -0.05
CA ARG A 68 6.56 -7.12 -0.48
C ARG A 68 6.91 -8.02 0.69
N GLY A 69 6.83 -9.34 0.48
CA GLY A 69 7.20 -10.33 1.47
C GLY A 69 7.21 -11.73 0.87
N VAL A 70 7.79 -12.69 1.59
CA VAL A 70 7.75 -14.11 1.23
C VAL A 70 7.20 -14.86 2.43
N PHE A 71 6.13 -15.63 2.23
CA PHE A 71 5.59 -16.54 3.23
C PHE A 71 6.01 -17.98 2.91
N LYS A 72 6.43 -18.74 3.92
CA LYS A 72 6.72 -20.18 3.80
C LYS A 72 6.07 -20.93 4.97
N GLY A 73 5.14 -21.84 4.65
CA GLY A 73 4.43 -22.69 5.61
C GLY A 73 3.05 -23.08 5.08
N GLY A 74 2.34 -23.98 5.77
CA GLY A 74 0.90 -24.17 5.55
C GLY A 74 0.13 -23.15 6.39
N ALA A 75 -0.49 -22.16 5.74
CA ALA A 75 -1.35 -21.20 6.42
C ALA A 75 -2.40 -20.61 5.49
N GLU A 76 -3.57 -20.31 6.07
CA GLU A 76 -4.47 -19.28 5.57
C GLU A 76 -3.90 -17.92 6.04
N SER A 77 -3.60 -17.03 5.09
CA SER A 77 -3.00 -15.71 5.38
C SER A 77 -3.90 -14.61 4.85
N GLU A 78 -4.16 -13.62 5.70
CA GLU A 78 -4.89 -12.40 5.34
C GLU A 78 -4.00 -11.18 5.64
N LEU A 79 -3.86 -10.27 4.67
CA LEU A 79 -3.14 -9.02 4.82
C LEU A 79 -4.13 -7.86 4.72
N SER A 80 -4.31 -7.13 5.82
CA SER A 80 -5.10 -5.90 5.85
C SER A 80 -4.18 -4.70 6.08
N VAL A 81 -4.26 -3.71 5.21
CA VAL A 81 -3.53 -2.45 5.28
C VAL A 81 -4.54 -1.32 5.15
N SER A 82 -4.46 -0.35 6.05
CA SER A 82 -5.24 0.88 5.98
C SER A 82 -4.30 2.07 6.20
N VAL A 83 -4.42 3.08 5.34
CA VAL A 83 -3.62 4.30 5.39
C VAL A 83 -4.55 5.49 5.25
N THR A 84 -4.51 6.40 6.22
CA THR A 84 -5.25 7.65 6.18
C THR A 84 -4.26 8.80 6.03
N VAL A 85 -4.50 9.67 5.05
CA VAL A 85 -3.73 10.89 4.83
C VAL A 85 -4.61 12.07 5.24
N ALA A 86 -4.11 12.90 6.15
CA ALA A 86 -4.80 14.08 6.64
C ALA A 86 -3.81 15.24 6.80
N LEU A 87 -4.33 16.47 6.79
CA LEU A 87 -3.56 17.65 7.15
C LEU A 87 -3.10 17.53 8.61
N ALA A 88 -1.83 17.82 8.85
CA ALA A 88 -1.25 17.80 10.19
C ALA A 88 -1.11 19.22 10.73
N ASP A 89 -1.66 19.49 11.91
CA ASP A 89 -1.54 20.79 12.60
C ASP A 89 -0.13 21.02 13.21
N ALA A 90 0.66 19.96 13.33
CA ALA A 90 2.04 19.95 13.83
C ALA A 90 2.84 18.80 13.20
N PRO A 91 4.18 18.86 13.10
CA PRO A 91 4.99 17.76 12.59
C PRO A 91 4.78 16.51 13.46
N ALA A 92 4.63 15.34 12.80
CA ALA A 92 4.43 14.06 13.48
C ALA A 92 5.58 13.78 14.46
N ASN A 93 5.24 13.37 15.70
CA ASN A 93 6.24 12.85 16.64
C ASN A 93 6.74 11.49 16.13
N GLU A 94 8.04 11.23 16.26
CA GLU A 94 8.66 9.98 15.78
C GLU A 94 8.06 8.72 16.44
N ASP A 95 7.36 8.88 17.56
CA ASP A 95 6.66 7.81 18.30
C ASP A 95 5.32 7.37 17.67
N MET A 96 4.81 8.06 16.63
CA MET A 96 3.55 7.73 15.94
C MET A 96 3.70 6.74 14.77
N ALA A 97 4.80 5.98 14.70
CA ALA A 97 4.95 4.94 13.69
C ALA A 97 3.74 3.97 13.74
N PRO A 98 3.02 3.75 12.63
CA PRO A 98 1.83 2.91 12.65
C PRO A 98 2.22 1.49 13.04
N ALA A 99 1.58 0.97 14.08
CA ALA A 99 1.71 -0.42 14.49
C ALA A 99 1.16 -1.32 13.37
N MET A 100 2.03 -1.80 12.49
CA MET A 100 1.68 -2.77 11.46
C MET A 100 1.27 -4.08 12.14
N THR A 101 -0.04 -4.23 12.41
CA THR A 101 -0.58 -5.39 13.10
C THR A 101 -0.94 -6.46 12.08
N VAL A 102 -0.03 -7.40 11.84
CA VAL A 102 -0.33 -8.61 11.06
C VAL A 102 -1.26 -9.49 11.91
N ARG A 103 -2.55 -9.55 11.58
CA ARG A 103 -3.50 -10.43 12.26
C ARG A 103 -3.43 -11.83 11.64
N ARG A 104 -3.18 -12.83 12.48
CA ARG A 104 -3.22 -14.25 12.10
C ARG A 104 -4.66 -14.76 12.26
N ALA A 105 -5.23 -15.36 11.22
CA ALA A 105 -6.45 -16.14 11.37
C ALA A 105 -6.19 -17.37 12.28
N PRO A 106 -7.04 -17.67 13.27
CA PRO A 106 -6.91 -18.90 14.03
C PRO A 106 -7.02 -20.10 13.07
N PRO A 107 -6.23 -21.18 13.27
CA PRO A 107 -6.35 -22.36 12.43
C PRO A 107 -7.78 -22.93 12.52
N PRO A 108 -8.32 -23.48 11.42
CA PRO A 108 -9.65 -24.09 11.43
C PRO A 108 -9.72 -25.19 12.48
N SER A 109 -10.85 -25.26 13.17
CA SER A 109 -11.12 -26.27 14.18
C SER A 109 -11.13 -27.67 13.57
N LEU A 110 -10.96 -28.68 14.43
CA LEU A 110 -11.13 -30.09 14.01
C LEU A 110 -12.49 -30.32 13.34
N ALA A 111 -13.56 -29.67 13.83
CA ALA A 111 -14.89 -29.80 13.26
C ALA A 111 -14.97 -29.26 11.82
N GLU A 112 -14.38 -28.09 11.56
CA GLU A 112 -14.31 -27.49 10.23
C GLU A 112 -13.47 -28.36 9.26
N ASN A 113 -12.37 -28.94 9.75
CA ASN A 113 -11.56 -29.88 8.94
C ASN A 113 -12.31 -31.18 8.63
N PHE A 114 -13.06 -31.73 9.59
CA PHE A 114 -13.87 -32.93 9.37
C PHE A 114 -15.00 -32.68 8.37
N GLN A 115 -15.65 -31.52 8.43
CA GLN A 115 -16.73 -31.18 7.53
C GLN A 115 -16.22 -30.96 6.10
N ALA A 116 -15.09 -30.27 5.94
CA ALA A 116 -14.43 -30.10 4.64
C ALA A 116 -14.03 -31.44 4.00
N GLN A 117 -13.59 -32.43 4.81
CA GLN A 117 -13.31 -33.78 4.32
C GLN A 117 -14.56 -34.51 3.81
N GLN A 118 -15.67 -34.45 4.56
CA GLN A 118 -16.93 -35.09 4.14
C GLN A 118 -17.51 -34.46 2.87
N GLU A 119 -17.35 -33.15 2.69
CA GLU A 119 -17.79 -32.44 1.49
C GLU A 119 -16.93 -32.79 0.26
N GLN A 120 -15.61 -32.94 0.42
CA GLN A 120 -14.71 -33.40 -0.64
C GLN A 120 -14.97 -34.85 -1.07
N GLU A 121 -15.32 -35.72 -0.12
CA GLU A 121 -15.68 -37.11 -0.40
C GLU A 121 -16.99 -37.21 -1.20
N GLN A 122 -17.94 -36.30 -0.96
CA GLN A 122 -19.20 -36.24 -1.70
C GLN A 122 -19.07 -35.70 -3.12
N GLN A 123 -18.10 -34.83 -3.40
CA GLN A 123 -17.87 -34.29 -4.76
C GLN A 123 -17.12 -35.25 -5.69
N GLN A 124 -16.55 -36.34 -5.16
CA GLN A 124 -15.83 -37.36 -5.93
C GLN A 124 -16.69 -38.59 -6.28
N GLN A 125 -18.00 -38.53 -6.00
CA GLN A 125 -19.01 -39.52 -6.42
C GLN A 125 -20.01 -38.88 -7.38
#